data_AF-A0A2E2XET7-F1
#
_entry.id   AF-A0A2E2XET7-F1
#
_cell.length_a   1.000
_cell.length_b   1.000
_cell.length_c   1.000
_cell.angle_alpha   90.00
_cell.angle_beta   90.00
_cell.angle_gamma   90.00
#
_symmetry.space_group_name_H-M   'P 1'
#
loop_
_entity.id
_entity.type
_entity.pdbx_description
1 polymer ?
#
loop_
_entity_poly.entity_id
_entity_poly.type
_entity_poly.pdbx_seq_one_letter_code
_entity_poly.pdbx_strand_id
1 'polypeptide(L)'
;MKTLGARLLPAALLCLVAWQWGQAGWIFAKAELAQWLIADAWQALLQTTEHVASDSQSNQTVQSVNPHKPWSWADTWPVARLQSSEHKIDTYVLNGDRGQALAFGPGYNASSRLPGEGTSVIGGHRDTHFRFLKDIRKGEELRVQTRSGQWLNYQVSDKQVIDIYQQPLRAQLEQQQLILVTCYPFDSLVSGGSLRLLVYAQLIEDKYQSEEVMANHLSQDQPAPRKKLLPATKKSADFRGRPDQSINSEESLQLVSQYTQSSPAIAF
;
A
#
# COMPACT_ATOMS: atom_id res chain seq x y z
N MET A 1 -5.64 -34.88 -62.19
CA MET A 1 -6.41 -34.68 -60.93
C MET A 1 -5.61 -34.90 -59.64
N LYS A 2 -4.38 -35.46 -59.65
CA LYS A 2 -3.59 -35.72 -58.42
C LYS A 2 -2.91 -34.48 -57.78
N THR A 3 -2.86 -33.33 -58.45
CA THR A 3 -2.11 -32.13 -58.00
C THR A 3 -2.95 -31.09 -57.25
N LEU A 4 -4.28 -31.15 -57.35
CA LEU A 4 -5.17 -30.17 -56.70
C LEU A 4 -5.24 -30.43 -55.18
N GLY A 5 -5.40 -31.70 -54.77
CA GLY A 5 -5.36 -32.10 -53.36
C GLY A 5 -4.01 -31.85 -52.69
N ALA A 6 -2.91 -31.92 -53.45
CA ALA A 6 -1.56 -31.69 -52.94
C ALA A 6 -1.27 -30.22 -52.56
N ARG A 7 -2.04 -29.25 -53.11
CA ARG A 7 -1.90 -27.82 -52.79
C ARG A 7 -2.90 -27.32 -51.74
N LEU A 8 -4.03 -28.02 -51.58
CA LEU A 8 -5.04 -27.68 -50.58
C LEU A 8 -4.62 -28.06 -49.16
N LEU A 9 -3.96 -29.21 -48.99
CA LEU A 9 -3.43 -29.65 -47.69
C LEU A 9 -2.45 -28.63 -47.07
N PRO A 10 -1.37 -28.18 -47.75
CA PRO A 10 -0.47 -27.19 -47.16
C PRO A 10 -1.13 -25.84 -46.92
N ALA A 11 -2.05 -25.40 -47.79
CA ALA A 11 -2.82 -24.17 -47.55
C ALA A 11 -3.70 -24.27 -46.30
N ALA A 12 -4.38 -25.40 -46.10
CA ALA A 12 -5.18 -25.64 -44.89
C ALA A 12 -4.31 -25.66 -43.63
N LEU A 13 -3.13 -26.30 -43.69
CA LEU A 13 -2.17 -26.29 -42.57
C LEU A 13 -1.67 -24.88 -42.26
N LEU A 14 -1.37 -24.05 -43.27
CA LEU A 14 -0.98 -22.66 -43.07
C LEU A 14 -2.09 -21.82 -42.42
N CYS A 15 -3.35 -22.02 -42.83
CA CYS A 15 -4.49 -21.36 -42.19
C CYS A 15 -4.66 -21.79 -40.73
N LEU A 16 -4.51 -23.09 -40.43
CA LEU A 16 -4.57 -23.58 -39.05
C LEU A 16 -3.43 -23.00 -38.20
N VAL A 17 -2.22 -22.93 -38.72
CA VAL A 17 -1.09 -22.28 -38.04
C VAL A 17 -1.42 -20.81 -37.79
N ALA A 18 -1.80 -20.05 -38.82
CA ALA A 18 -2.17 -18.64 -38.67
C ALA A 18 -3.30 -18.43 -37.63
N TRP A 19 -4.28 -19.33 -37.59
CA TRP A 19 -5.33 -19.32 -36.56
C TRP A 19 -4.76 -19.51 -35.16
N GLN A 20 -3.88 -20.49 -34.93
CA GLN A 20 -3.28 -20.72 -33.62
C GLN A 20 -2.40 -19.53 -33.16
N TRP A 21 -1.63 -18.94 -34.07
CA TRP A 21 -0.86 -17.72 -33.80
C TRP A 21 -1.77 -16.52 -33.51
N GLY A 22 -2.91 -16.41 -34.22
CA GLY A 22 -3.92 -15.40 -33.94
C GLY A 22 -4.51 -15.53 -32.54
N GLN A 23 -4.80 -16.75 -32.10
CA GLN A 23 -5.26 -17.01 -30.73
C GLN A 23 -4.21 -16.64 -29.69
N ALA A 24 -2.93 -16.95 -29.95
CA ALA A 24 -1.84 -16.55 -29.06
C ALA A 24 -1.72 -15.02 -28.97
N GLY A 25 -1.76 -14.31 -30.11
CA GLY A 25 -1.73 -12.84 -30.13
C GLY A 25 -2.90 -12.21 -29.37
N TRP A 26 -4.08 -12.82 -29.44
CA TRP A 26 -5.28 -12.36 -28.72
C TRP A 26 -5.13 -12.39 -27.19
N ILE A 27 -4.39 -13.38 -26.65
CA ILE A 27 -4.13 -13.47 -25.21
C ILE A 27 -3.27 -12.29 -24.74
N PHE A 28 -2.19 -11.97 -25.46
CA PHE A 28 -1.34 -10.82 -25.14
C PHE A 28 -2.09 -9.49 -25.26
N ALA A 29 -2.88 -9.32 -26.33
CA ALA A 29 -3.68 -8.12 -26.52
C ALA A 29 -4.66 -7.89 -25.36
N LYS A 30 -5.30 -8.95 -24.87
CA LYS A 30 -6.18 -8.88 -23.70
C LYS A 30 -5.42 -8.54 -22.42
N ALA A 31 -4.23 -9.09 -22.22
CA ALA A 31 -3.42 -8.82 -21.04
C ALA A 31 -3.02 -7.33 -20.98
N GLU A 32 -2.54 -6.77 -22.09
CA GLU A 32 -2.17 -5.35 -22.18
C GLU A 32 -3.39 -4.44 -22.01
N LEU A 33 -4.51 -4.78 -22.65
CA LEU A 33 -5.76 -4.04 -22.48
C LEU A 33 -6.24 -4.04 -21.02
N ALA A 34 -6.14 -5.17 -20.33
CA ALA A 34 -6.51 -5.26 -18.92
C ALA A 34 -5.63 -4.36 -18.05
N GLN A 35 -4.32 -4.34 -18.28
CA GLN A 35 -3.41 -3.44 -17.54
C GLN A 35 -3.74 -1.96 -17.79
N TRP A 36 -4.04 -1.61 -19.05
CA TRP A 36 -4.46 -0.25 -19.40
C TRP A 36 -5.77 0.14 -18.69
N LEU A 37 -6.78 -0.74 -18.70
CA LEU A 37 -8.06 -0.51 -18.01
C LEU A 37 -7.89 -0.38 -16.48
N ILE A 38 -6.97 -1.14 -15.88
CA ILE A 38 -6.64 -1.03 -14.46
C ILE A 38 -6.00 0.34 -14.17
N ALA A 39 -5.08 0.78 -15.02
CA ALA A 39 -4.45 2.10 -14.89
C ALA A 39 -5.47 3.24 -15.04
N ASP A 40 -6.40 3.13 -15.99
CA ASP A 40 -7.50 4.09 -16.20
C ASP A 40 -8.42 4.15 -14.97
N ALA A 41 -8.85 3.00 -14.44
CA ALA A 41 -9.66 2.93 -13.23
C ALA A 41 -8.95 3.55 -12.01
N TRP A 42 -7.63 3.39 -11.90
CA TRP A 42 -6.84 4.07 -10.85
C TRP A 42 -6.86 5.59 -11.02
N GLN A 43 -6.67 6.10 -12.24
CA GLN A 43 -6.71 7.54 -12.51
C GLN A 43 -8.09 8.13 -12.23
N ALA A 44 -9.16 7.46 -12.64
CA ALA A 44 -10.53 7.86 -12.35
C ALA A 44 -10.78 7.94 -10.83
N LEU A 45 -10.28 6.97 -10.06
CA LEU A 45 -10.36 7.00 -8.60
C LEU A 45 -9.67 8.22 -8.00
N LEU A 46 -8.46 8.54 -8.45
CA LEU A 46 -7.72 9.70 -7.97
C LEU A 46 -8.44 11.02 -8.25
N GLN A 47 -8.97 11.19 -9.47
CA GLN A 47 -9.74 12.38 -9.86
C GLN A 47 -11.00 12.54 -9.01
N THR A 48 -11.77 11.46 -8.80
CA THR A 48 -12.96 11.53 -7.96
C THR A 48 -12.62 11.89 -6.52
N THR A 49 -11.49 11.41 -6.01
CA THR A 49 -11.07 11.71 -4.63
C THR A 49 -10.59 13.16 -4.48
N GLU A 50 -9.91 13.69 -5.50
CA GLU A 50 -9.49 15.09 -5.56
C GLU A 50 -10.69 16.05 -5.61
N HIS A 51 -11.71 15.74 -6.42
CA HIS A 51 -12.94 16.54 -6.47
C HIS A 51 -13.68 16.54 -5.13
N VAL A 52 -13.82 15.39 -4.47
CA VAL A 52 -14.44 15.30 -3.13
C VAL A 52 -13.65 16.08 -2.08
N ALA A 53 -12.32 16.05 -2.13
CA ALA A 53 -11.49 16.86 -1.23
C ALA A 53 -11.64 18.37 -1.49
N SER A 54 -11.86 18.77 -2.74
CA SER A 54 -12.07 20.18 -3.12
C SER A 54 -13.44 20.70 -2.69
N ASP A 55 -14.46 19.83 -2.72
CA ASP A 55 -15.84 20.11 -2.34
C ASP A 55 -16.12 19.93 -0.84
N SER A 56 -15.09 20.11 0.01
CA SER A 56 -15.09 19.97 1.49
C SER A 56 -16.14 20.79 2.26
N GLN A 57 -17.04 21.49 1.56
CA GLN A 57 -18.25 22.10 2.12
C GLN A 57 -19.47 21.15 2.10
N SER A 58 -19.36 19.99 1.46
CA SER A 58 -20.34 18.91 1.54
C SER A 58 -19.94 17.91 2.63
N ASN A 59 -20.87 17.58 3.53
CA ASN A 59 -20.69 16.67 4.67
C ASN A 59 -20.51 15.18 4.26
N GLN A 60 -19.96 14.93 3.06
CA GLN A 60 -19.79 13.60 2.50
C GLN A 60 -18.42 13.07 2.92
N THR A 61 -18.43 12.19 3.92
CA THR A 61 -17.24 11.53 4.46
C THR A 61 -16.48 10.83 3.33
N VAL A 62 -15.17 11.11 3.19
CA VAL A 62 -14.24 10.53 2.19
C VAL A 62 -14.27 8.98 2.15
N GLN A 63 -14.84 8.35 3.17
CA GLN A 63 -15.06 6.90 3.23
C GLN A 63 -16.03 6.34 2.16
N SER A 64 -16.82 7.17 1.46
CA SER A 64 -17.82 6.71 0.49
C SER A 64 -17.41 6.88 -0.99
N VAL A 65 -16.12 6.99 -1.32
CA VAL A 65 -15.69 6.94 -2.73
C VAL A 65 -15.90 5.52 -3.25
N ASN A 66 -16.91 5.37 -4.11
CA ASN A 66 -17.29 4.11 -4.75
C ASN A 66 -16.08 3.56 -5.54
N PRO A 67 -15.72 2.28 -5.41
CA PRO A 67 -14.60 1.72 -6.16
C PRO A 67 -14.81 1.81 -7.68
N HIS A 68 -13.78 2.23 -8.41
CA HIS A 68 -13.78 2.27 -9.87
C HIS A 68 -13.29 0.94 -10.43
N LYS A 69 -14.19 0.19 -11.06
CA LYS A 69 -13.87 -1.10 -11.68
C LYS A 69 -13.23 -0.89 -13.06
N PRO A 70 -12.16 -1.64 -13.41
CA PRO A 70 -11.53 -1.57 -14.73
C PRO A 70 -12.45 -1.90 -15.91
N TRP A 71 -13.44 -2.76 -15.69
CA TRP A 71 -14.53 -3.04 -16.61
C TRP A 71 -15.79 -3.40 -15.81
N SER A 72 -16.96 -3.32 -16.42
CA SER A 72 -18.25 -3.36 -15.69
C SER A 72 -18.51 -4.65 -14.90
N TRP A 73 -17.99 -5.79 -15.37
CA TRP A 73 -18.08 -7.09 -14.70
C TRP A 73 -16.78 -7.50 -13.98
N ALA A 74 -15.86 -6.58 -13.69
CA ALA A 74 -14.66 -6.91 -12.92
C ALA A 74 -15.03 -7.23 -11.47
N ASP A 75 -14.46 -8.30 -10.93
CA ASP A 75 -14.59 -8.68 -9.52
C ASP A 75 -13.52 -8.04 -8.63
N THR A 76 -12.69 -7.17 -9.22
CA THR A 76 -11.62 -6.46 -8.53
C THR A 76 -11.45 -5.05 -9.08
N TRP A 77 -10.74 -4.21 -8.34
CA TRP A 77 -10.43 -2.82 -8.67
C TRP A 77 -9.11 -2.41 -8.00
N PRO A 78 -8.38 -1.42 -8.53
CA PRO A 78 -7.15 -0.95 -7.91
C PRO A 78 -7.43 -0.22 -6.58
N VAL A 79 -6.66 -0.55 -5.56
CA VAL A 79 -6.74 0.05 -4.20
C VAL A 79 -5.47 0.78 -3.81
N ALA A 80 -4.34 0.47 -4.44
CA ALA A 80 -3.08 1.18 -4.25
C ALA A 80 -2.19 1.02 -5.50
N ARG A 81 -1.10 1.78 -5.57
CA ARG A 81 -0.01 1.58 -6.53
C ARG A 81 1.29 1.34 -5.77
N LEU A 82 1.96 0.23 -6.05
CA LEU A 82 3.23 -0.15 -5.42
C LEU A 82 4.37 0.09 -6.40
N GLN A 83 5.41 0.77 -5.94
CA GLN A 83 6.63 1.03 -6.69
C GLN A 83 7.87 0.60 -5.92
N SER A 84 8.85 0.10 -6.67
CA SER A 84 10.22 -0.09 -6.20
C SER A 84 11.18 0.34 -7.28
N SER A 85 11.91 1.43 -7.03
CA SER A 85 12.87 1.99 -7.98
C SER A 85 14.06 1.05 -8.21
N GLU A 86 14.58 0.44 -7.14
CA GLU A 86 15.69 -0.53 -7.19
C GLU A 86 15.37 -1.73 -8.10
N HIS A 87 14.12 -2.20 -8.07
CA HIS A 87 13.68 -3.38 -8.82
C HIS A 87 12.93 -3.05 -10.11
N LYS A 88 12.80 -1.76 -10.46
CA LYS A 88 12.02 -1.26 -11.61
C LYS A 88 10.58 -1.78 -11.64
N ILE A 89 9.97 -1.87 -10.47
CA ILE A 89 8.58 -2.32 -10.32
C ILE A 89 7.68 -1.10 -10.22
N ASP A 90 6.60 -1.15 -10.99
CA ASP A 90 5.49 -0.23 -10.91
C ASP A 90 4.21 -1.01 -11.22
N THR A 91 3.39 -1.24 -10.20
CA THR A 91 2.25 -2.13 -10.30
C THR A 91 1.07 -1.65 -9.47
N TYR A 92 -0.14 -1.98 -9.90
CA TYR A 92 -1.35 -1.68 -9.18
C TYR A 92 -1.71 -2.83 -8.25
N VAL A 93 -2.01 -2.51 -7.00
CA VAL A 93 -2.51 -3.44 -6.00
C VAL A 93 -4.02 -3.49 -6.14
N LEU A 94 -4.55 -4.69 -6.35
CA LEU A 94 -5.96 -4.94 -6.62
C LEU A 94 -6.71 -5.36 -5.35
N ASN A 95 -8.01 -5.08 -5.28
CA ASN A 95 -8.85 -5.55 -4.19
C ASN A 95 -9.00 -7.09 -4.25
N GLY A 96 -8.59 -7.77 -3.18
CA GLY A 96 -8.61 -9.22 -3.08
C GLY A 96 -7.26 -9.84 -3.40
N ASP A 97 -6.86 -10.78 -2.57
CA ASP A 97 -5.58 -11.50 -2.61
C ASP A 97 -5.73 -12.95 -3.09
N ARG A 98 -6.86 -13.27 -3.74
CA ARG A 98 -7.19 -14.59 -4.27
C ARG A 98 -7.89 -14.48 -5.63
N GLY A 99 -7.96 -15.60 -6.32
CA GLY A 99 -8.75 -15.74 -7.56
C GLY A 99 -8.25 -14.82 -8.68
N GLN A 100 -9.20 -14.16 -9.36
CA GLN A 100 -8.94 -13.39 -10.57
C GLN A 100 -8.03 -12.17 -10.36
N ALA A 101 -8.02 -11.57 -9.16
CA ALA A 101 -7.17 -10.41 -8.88
C ALA A 101 -5.67 -10.73 -9.09
N LEU A 102 -5.22 -11.89 -8.62
CA LEU A 102 -3.82 -12.30 -8.76
C LEU A 102 -3.40 -12.61 -10.21
N ALA A 103 -4.35 -12.78 -11.13
CA ALA A 103 -4.04 -12.92 -12.55
C ALA A 103 -3.59 -11.60 -13.19
N PHE A 104 -3.94 -10.47 -12.58
CA PHE A 104 -3.67 -9.13 -13.13
C PHE A 104 -2.70 -8.29 -12.28
N GLY A 105 -2.49 -8.61 -11.01
CA GLY A 105 -1.57 -7.86 -10.16
C GLY A 105 -1.46 -8.42 -8.74
N PRO A 106 -0.61 -7.81 -7.89
CA PRO A 106 -0.65 -8.04 -6.46
C PRO A 106 -2.04 -7.73 -5.89
N GLY A 107 -2.46 -8.51 -4.90
CA GLY A 107 -3.77 -8.42 -4.29
C GLY A 107 -3.71 -8.00 -2.82
N TYR A 108 -4.53 -7.03 -2.45
CA TYR A 108 -4.74 -6.58 -1.08
C TYR A 108 -5.64 -7.55 -0.31
N ASN A 109 -5.21 -7.97 0.88
CA ASN A 109 -6.01 -8.82 1.76
C ASN A 109 -7.00 -7.97 2.57
N ALA A 110 -8.30 -8.21 2.35
CA ALA A 110 -9.38 -7.45 2.97
C ALA A 110 -9.51 -7.62 4.50
N SER A 111 -8.83 -8.59 5.10
CA SER A 111 -8.74 -8.74 6.56
C SER A 111 -7.64 -7.88 7.19
N SER A 112 -6.88 -7.12 6.38
CA SER A 112 -5.87 -6.16 6.83
C SER A 112 -6.38 -4.71 6.70
N ARG A 113 -5.50 -3.71 6.85
CA ARG A 113 -5.82 -2.29 6.62
C ARG A 113 -5.31 -1.84 5.26
N LEU A 114 -5.93 -0.82 4.68
CA LEU A 114 -5.37 -0.17 3.50
C LEU A 114 -4.03 0.49 3.84
N PRO A 115 -3.11 0.62 2.88
CA PRO A 115 -1.83 1.31 3.11
C PRO A 115 -2.06 2.73 3.66
N GLY A 116 -1.39 3.07 4.77
CA GLY A 116 -1.55 4.34 5.48
C GLY A 116 -2.63 4.37 6.58
N GLU A 117 -3.52 3.39 6.60
CA GLU A 117 -4.57 3.25 7.64
C GLU A 117 -4.17 2.26 8.75
N GLY A 118 -2.96 1.68 8.68
CA GLY A 118 -2.47 0.64 9.56
C GLY A 118 -1.73 -0.45 8.77
N THR A 119 -1.74 -1.67 9.30
CA THR A 119 -0.94 -2.74 8.69
C THR A 119 -1.64 -3.31 7.47
N SER A 120 -0.99 -3.15 6.32
CA SER A 120 -1.48 -3.61 5.04
C SER A 120 -0.78 -4.88 4.61
N VAL A 121 -1.55 -5.88 4.21
CA VAL A 121 -1.01 -7.14 3.72
C VAL A 121 -1.36 -7.32 2.25
N ILE A 122 -0.32 -7.52 1.44
CA ILE A 122 -0.45 -7.64 -0.02
C ILE A 122 0.17 -8.97 -0.45
N GLY A 123 -0.63 -9.79 -1.13
CA GLY A 123 -0.19 -11.05 -1.73
C GLY A 123 0.19 -10.88 -3.19
N GLY A 124 1.15 -11.67 -3.67
CA GLY A 124 1.50 -11.71 -5.08
C GLY A 124 2.16 -13.02 -5.49
N HIS A 125 2.03 -13.38 -6.75
CA HIS A 125 2.67 -14.56 -7.33
C HIS A 125 4.19 -14.42 -7.36
N ARG A 126 4.91 -15.48 -6.94
CA ARG A 126 6.38 -15.50 -6.78
C ARG A 126 7.15 -15.47 -8.10
N ASP A 127 6.49 -15.90 -9.16
CA ASP A 127 7.02 -16.10 -10.51
C ASP A 127 6.68 -14.93 -11.45
N THR A 128 5.68 -14.11 -11.09
CA THR A 128 5.29 -12.91 -11.83
C THR A 128 5.48 -11.66 -10.96
N HIS A 129 4.41 -11.15 -10.36
CA HIS A 129 4.34 -9.82 -9.75
C HIS A 129 5.35 -9.61 -8.63
N PHE A 130 5.59 -10.63 -7.80
CA PHE A 130 6.47 -10.56 -6.63
C PHE A 130 7.80 -11.30 -6.82
N ARG A 131 8.19 -11.59 -8.07
CA ARG A 131 9.49 -12.22 -8.35
C ARG A 131 10.68 -11.42 -7.82
N PHE A 132 10.57 -10.10 -7.81
CA PHE A 132 11.61 -9.21 -7.28
C PHE A 132 11.87 -9.38 -5.77
N LEU A 133 10.92 -9.94 -5.01
CA LEU A 133 11.12 -10.20 -3.57
C LEU A 133 12.21 -11.24 -3.30
N LYS A 134 12.64 -12.00 -4.32
CA LYS A 134 13.82 -12.87 -4.24
C LYS A 134 15.07 -12.09 -3.85
N ASP A 135 15.24 -10.88 -4.40
CA ASP A 135 16.46 -10.09 -4.32
C ASP A 135 16.32 -8.84 -3.44
N ILE A 136 15.11 -8.55 -2.94
CA ILE A 136 14.82 -7.40 -2.08
C ILE A 136 15.64 -7.48 -0.79
N ARG A 137 16.18 -6.36 -0.30
CA ARG A 137 17.04 -6.33 0.90
C ARG A 137 16.47 -5.44 2.00
N LYS A 138 16.86 -5.73 3.24
CA LYS A 138 16.60 -4.82 4.37
C LYS A 138 17.24 -3.45 4.08
N GLY A 139 16.51 -2.39 4.38
CA GLY A 139 16.89 -1.00 4.10
C GLY A 139 16.42 -0.48 2.74
N GLU A 140 15.95 -1.34 1.82
CA GLU A 140 15.41 -0.88 0.54
C GLU A 140 14.07 -0.17 0.71
N GLU A 141 13.81 0.80 -0.16
CA GLU A 141 12.58 1.59 -0.13
C GLU A 141 11.53 1.04 -1.10
N LEU A 142 10.29 1.09 -0.63
CA LEU A 142 9.08 0.80 -1.37
C LEU A 142 8.17 2.02 -1.26
N ARG A 143 7.56 2.42 -2.38
CA ARG A 143 6.60 3.54 -2.39
C ARG A 143 5.21 3.02 -2.66
N VAL A 144 4.24 3.46 -1.88
CA VAL A 144 2.84 3.10 -2.06
C VAL A 144 2.00 4.34 -2.23
N GLN A 145 1.28 4.44 -3.34
CA GLN A 145 0.27 5.47 -3.53
C GLN A 145 -1.06 4.99 -2.97
N THR A 146 -1.63 5.75 -2.04
CA THR A 146 -2.94 5.47 -1.45
C THR A 146 -4.08 5.94 -2.36
N ARG A 147 -5.31 5.57 -2.02
CA ARG A 147 -6.52 6.00 -2.74
C ARG A 147 -6.74 7.52 -2.71
N SER A 148 -6.15 8.22 -1.73
CA SER A 148 -6.17 9.69 -1.67
C SER A 148 -5.14 10.34 -2.59
N GLY A 149 -4.34 9.55 -3.32
CA GLY A 149 -3.26 10.03 -4.18
C GLY A 149 -1.95 10.32 -3.45
N GLN A 150 -1.94 10.23 -2.12
CA GLN A 150 -0.74 10.43 -1.30
C GLN A 150 0.26 9.29 -1.53
N TRP A 151 1.53 9.65 -1.70
CA TRP A 151 2.64 8.69 -1.70
C TRP A 151 3.18 8.49 -0.29
N LEU A 152 3.32 7.23 0.09
CA LEU A 152 3.90 6.78 1.35
C LEU A 152 5.19 6.04 1.07
N ASN A 153 6.26 6.38 1.78
CA ASN A 153 7.55 5.70 1.68
C ASN A 153 7.65 4.66 2.79
N TYR A 154 7.99 3.42 2.43
CA TYR A 154 8.20 2.32 3.36
C TYR A 154 9.64 1.82 3.22
N GLN A 155 10.29 1.50 4.34
CA GLN A 155 11.60 0.86 4.35
C GLN A 155 11.49 -0.60 4.75
N VAL A 156 12.07 -1.50 3.96
CA VAL A 156 12.13 -2.93 4.28
C VAL A 156 12.90 -3.12 5.58
N SER A 157 12.22 -3.66 6.59
CA SER A 157 12.72 -3.84 7.95
C SER A 157 13.16 -5.29 8.23
N ASP A 158 12.49 -6.27 7.62
CA ASP A 158 12.80 -7.69 7.82
C ASP A 158 12.25 -8.61 6.72
N LYS A 159 12.75 -9.85 6.66
CA LYS A 159 12.28 -10.92 5.76
C LYS A 159 12.25 -12.25 6.49
N GLN A 160 11.14 -12.98 6.37
CA GLN A 160 10.94 -14.26 7.03
C GLN A 160 10.27 -15.28 6.12
N VAL A 161 10.70 -16.53 6.17
CA VAL A 161 9.97 -17.66 5.57
C VAL A 161 9.15 -18.35 6.65
N ILE A 162 7.84 -18.51 6.43
CA ILE A 162 6.93 -19.21 7.34
C ILE A 162 6.27 -20.40 6.65
N ASP A 163 5.82 -21.36 7.46
CA ASP A 163 4.89 -22.42 7.05
C ASP A 163 3.48 -22.06 7.53
N ILE A 164 2.56 -21.80 6.59
CA ILE A 164 1.19 -21.35 6.90
C ILE A 164 0.37 -22.38 7.70
N TYR A 165 0.75 -23.67 7.64
CA TYR A 165 0.06 -24.71 8.41
C TYR A 165 0.50 -24.76 9.88
N GLN A 166 1.70 -24.25 10.18
CA GLN A 166 2.26 -24.24 11.54
C GLN A 166 2.12 -22.86 12.19
N GLN A 167 2.26 -21.81 11.40
CA GLN A 167 2.33 -20.43 11.86
C GLN A 167 1.51 -19.54 10.92
N PRO A 168 0.24 -19.26 11.24
CA PRO A 168 -0.53 -18.31 10.46
C PRO A 168 0.07 -16.91 10.59
N LEU A 169 -0.02 -16.11 9.52
CA LEU A 169 0.38 -14.71 9.56
C LEU A 169 -0.47 -13.98 10.59
N ARG A 170 0.16 -13.39 11.60
CA ARG A 170 -0.49 -12.50 12.57
C ARG A 170 0.06 -11.10 12.37
N ALA A 171 -0.80 -10.18 11.98
CA ALA A 171 -0.45 -8.78 11.76
C ALA A 171 -1.05 -7.90 12.86
N GLN A 172 -0.23 -7.00 13.42
CA GLN A 172 -0.70 -6.01 14.37
C GLN A 172 -1.34 -4.85 13.61
N LEU A 173 -2.66 -4.90 13.41
CA LEU A 173 -3.39 -4.02 12.48
C LEU A 173 -3.18 -2.52 12.70
N GLU A 174 -2.87 -2.10 13.93
CA GLU A 174 -2.69 -0.68 14.30
C GLU A 174 -1.28 -0.13 14.00
N GLN A 175 -0.33 -0.98 13.55
CA GLN A 175 0.99 -0.52 13.13
C GLN A 175 0.96 0.01 11.69
N GLN A 176 1.73 1.05 11.38
CA GLN A 176 1.92 1.55 10.01
C GLN A 176 2.94 0.68 9.24
N GLN A 177 2.55 -0.56 8.97
CA GLN A 177 3.42 -1.59 8.36
C GLN A 177 2.86 -2.07 7.02
N LEU A 178 3.75 -2.39 6.09
CA LEU A 178 3.46 -3.09 4.85
C LEU A 178 4.04 -4.50 4.93
N ILE A 179 3.22 -5.53 4.72
CA ILE A 179 3.63 -6.93 4.67
C ILE A 179 3.37 -7.47 3.26
N LEU A 180 4.44 -7.79 2.53
CA LEU A 180 4.36 -8.43 1.22
C LEU A 180 4.49 -9.94 1.38
N VAL A 181 3.55 -10.68 0.81
CA VAL A 181 3.43 -12.13 0.95
C VAL A 181 3.54 -12.82 -0.40
N THR A 182 4.42 -13.81 -0.52
CA THR A 182 4.50 -14.65 -1.72
C THR A 182 4.84 -16.09 -1.42
N CYS A 183 4.57 -17.00 -2.36
CA CYS A 183 4.93 -18.41 -2.25
C CYS A 183 6.45 -18.61 -2.22
N TYR A 184 6.92 -19.59 -1.46
CA TYR A 184 8.34 -19.96 -1.38
C TYR A 184 8.50 -21.49 -1.55
N PRO A 185 9.61 -21.99 -2.13
CA PRO A 185 10.71 -21.26 -2.76
C PRO A 185 10.39 -20.79 -4.19
N PHE A 186 11.11 -19.75 -4.65
CA PHE A 186 10.92 -19.12 -5.96
C PHE A 186 11.07 -20.09 -7.13
N ASP A 187 12.16 -20.86 -7.13
CA ASP A 187 12.55 -21.73 -8.25
C ASP A 187 11.97 -23.16 -8.14
N SER A 188 10.93 -23.36 -7.33
CA SER A 188 10.24 -24.66 -7.23
C SER A 188 9.36 -24.94 -8.44
N LEU A 189 9.55 -26.12 -9.05
CA LEU A 189 8.66 -26.68 -10.07
C LEU A 189 7.31 -27.14 -9.51
N VAL A 190 7.23 -27.33 -8.19
CA VAL A 190 5.98 -27.70 -7.49
C VAL A 190 5.29 -26.42 -7.00
N SER A 191 4.06 -26.22 -7.45
CA SER A 191 3.15 -25.18 -6.95
C SER A 191 2.30 -25.70 -5.79
N GLY A 192 1.83 -24.79 -4.93
CA GLY A 192 0.93 -25.14 -3.82
C GLY A 192 1.60 -25.59 -2.52
N GLY A 193 2.91 -25.36 -2.36
CA GLY A 193 3.58 -25.56 -1.06
C GLY A 193 3.03 -24.64 0.03
N SER A 194 3.25 -25.00 1.30
CA SER A 194 2.79 -24.22 2.46
C SER A 194 3.69 -23.03 2.80
N LEU A 195 4.92 -23.01 2.27
CA LEU A 195 5.87 -21.98 2.62
C LEU A 195 5.54 -20.64 1.96
N ARG A 196 5.67 -19.56 2.73
CA ARG A 196 5.52 -18.18 2.28
C ARG A 196 6.73 -17.36 2.69
N LEU A 197 7.24 -16.55 1.77
CA LEU A 197 8.14 -15.45 2.10
C LEU A 197 7.27 -14.24 2.50
N LEU A 198 7.57 -13.71 3.67
CA LEU A 198 7.05 -12.46 4.21
C LEU A 198 8.15 -11.41 4.15
N VAL A 199 7.83 -10.24 3.61
CA VAL A 199 8.71 -9.08 3.63
C VAL A 199 8.00 -7.97 4.38
N TYR A 200 8.59 -7.53 5.49
CA TYR A 200 8.05 -6.50 6.36
C TYR A 200 8.71 -5.17 6.04
N ALA A 201 7.93 -4.13 5.78
CA ALA A 201 8.40 -2.77 5.59
C ALA A 201 7.66 -1.79 6.50
N GLN A 202 8.37 -0.87 7.12
CA GLN A 202 7.80 0.13 8.03
C GLN A 202 7.64 1.46 7.32
N LEU A 203 6.55 2.17 7.59
CA LEU A 203 6.35 3.52 7.08
C LEU A 203 7.46 4.45 7.58
N ILE A 204 8.06 5.20 6.66
CA ILE A 204 9.01 6.26 6.97
C ILE A 204 8.19 7.55 7.05
N GLU A 205 8.02 8.08 8.26
CA GLU A 205 7.50 9.44 8.40
C GLU A 205 8.58 10.44 7.97
N ASP A 206 8.22 11.34 7.05
CA ASP A 206 9.08 12.43 6.62
C ASP A 206 9.27 13.43 7.77
N LYS A 207 10.25 13.17 8.65
CA LYS A 207 10.59 14.03 9.80
C LYS A 207 11.01 15.46 9.39
N TYR A 208 11.35 15.67 8.12
CA TYR A 208 11.91 16.92 7.63
C TYR A 208 10.91 18.09 7.60
N GLN A 209 9.61 17.85 7.44
CA GLN A 209 8.60 18.92 7.44
C GLN A 209 8.36 19.49 8.85
N SER A 210 8.45 18.67 9.90
CA SER A 210 8.24 19.11 11.28
C SER A 210 9.37 19.97 11.84
N GLU A 211 10.63 19.71 11.45
CA GLU A 211 11.78 20.47 11.96
C GLU A 211 11.94 21.81 11.24
N GLU A 212 11.68 21.90 9.93
CA GLU A 212 11.73 23.16 9.18
C GLU A 212 10.57 24.10 9.51
N VAL A 213 9.37 23.54 9.75
CA VAL A 213 8.22 24.32 10.23
C VAL A 213 8.42 24.79 11.68
N MET A 214 9.05 23.98 12.57
CA MET A 214 9.42 24.44 13.91
C MET A 214 10.57 25.43 13.92
N ALA A 215 11.58 25.27 13.06
CA ALA A 215 12.67 26.22 12.92
C ALA A 215 12.16 27.58 12.42
N ASN A 216 11.23 27.57 11.46
CA ASN A 216 10.60 28.81 10.97
C ASN A 216 9.65 29.44 12.00
N HIS A 217 8.98 28.66 12.85
CA HIS A 217 8.13 29.18 13.92
C HIS A 217 8.94 29.78 15.08
N LEU A 218 10.03 29.12 15.49
CA LEU A 218 10.94 29.61 16.54
C LEU A 218 11.74 30.86 16.13
N SER A 219 11.96 31.06 14.83
CA SER A 219 12.69 32.23 14.33
C SER A 219 11.83 33.49 14.19
N GLN A 220 10.49 33.38 14.23
CA GLN A 220 9.56 34.51 14.16
C GLN A 220 9.21 35.12 15.52
N ASP A 221 9.53 34.42 16.61
CA ASP A 221 9.19 34.84 17.99
C ASP A 221 10.34 35.57 18.71
N GLN A 222 11.39 36.00 18.00
CA GLN A 222 12.40 36.87 18.59
C GLN A 222 11.85 38.29 18.77
N PRO A 223 11.64 38.77 20.01
CA PRO A 223 11.14 40.11 20.23
C PRO A 223 12.18 41.13 19.74
N ALA A 224 11.73 42.07 18.91
CA ALA A 224 12.53 43.20 18.46
C ALA A 224 13.24 43.88 19.65
N PRO A 225 14.49 44.36 19.47
CA PRO A 225 15.27 44.93 20.57
C PRO A 225 14.52 46.10 21.20
N ARG A 226 14.14 45.94 22.48
CA ARG A 226 13.51 47.00 23.29
C ARG A 226 14.44 48.22 23.30
N LYS A 227 13.98 49.33 22.72
CA LYS A 227 14.56 50.66 22.97
C LYS A 227 14.47 50.93 24.47
N LYS A 228 15.62 51.20 25.10
CA LYS A 228 15.72 51.63 26.51
C LYS A 228 14.86 52.89 26.71
N LEU A 229 13.73 52.75 27.40
CA LEU A 229 13.04 53.86 28.04
C LEU A 229 13.47 53.94 29.51
N LEU A 230 13.80 55.14 29.96
CA LEU A 230 14.21 55.50 31.32
C LEU A 230 13.09 55.22 32.36
N PRO A 231 13.44 55.00 33.64
CA PRO A 231 12.50 54.46 34.62
C PRO A 231 11.54 55.52 35.16
N ALA A 232 10.24 55.20 35.20
CA ALA A 232 9.25 55.89 36.01
C ALA A 232 8.80 54.99 37.18
N THR A 233 8.90 55.59 38.36
CA THR A 233 8.48 55.26 39.72
C THR A 233 7.40 54.18 39.98
N LYS A 234 7.67 53.42 41.05
CA LYS A 234 6.85 52.43 41.80
C LYS A 234 5.38 52.80 42.03
N LYS A 235 4.50 51.79 42.03
CA LYS A 235 3.55 51.55 43.14
C LYS A 235 3.14 50.07 43.22
N SER A 236 3.03 49.62 44.47
CA SER A 236 2.76 48.31 45.04
C SER A 236 1.32 47.79 44.85
N ALA A 237 1.15 46.47 44.73
CA ALA A 237 0.08 45.74 45.41
C ALA A 237 0.40 44.22 45.47
N ASP A 238 0.08 43.65 46.62
CA ASP A 238 0.34 42.32 47.15
C ASP A 238 -0.87 41.41 46.85
N PHE A 239 -0.67 40.15 46.43
CA PHE A 239 -1.72 39.11 46.59
C PHE A 239 -1.14 37.68 46.59
N ARG A 240 -1.62 36.89 47.56
CA ARG A 240 -1.12 35.58 48.02
C ARG A 240 -1.77 34.39 47.29
N GLY A 241 -0.99 33.32 47.07
CA GLY A 241 -1.26 31.96 47.56
C GLY A 241 -2.16 30.96 46.79
N ARG A 242 -1.51 29.94 46.18
CA ARG A 242 -1.72 28.44 46.19
C ARG A 242 -3.11 27.79 45.90
N PRO A 243 -3.20 26.46 45.61
CA PRO A 243 -2.18 25.48 45.18
C PRO A 243 -2.54 24.53 44.00
N ASP A 244 -1.46 23.93 43.49
CA ASP A 244 -1.22 22.62 42.87
C ASP A 244 -2.31 21.51 43.00
N GLN A 245 -2.62 20.84 41.88
CA GLN A 245 -3.31 19.55 41.83
C GLN A 245 -2.44 18.51 41.13
N SER A 246 -1.85 17.63 41.94
CA SER A 246 -1.18 16.40 41.51
C SER A 246 -2.20 15.37 41.05
N ILE A 247 -2.10 14.93 39.80
CA ILE A 247 -2.85 13.81 39.23
C ILE A 247 -2.14 12.51 39.63
N ASN A 248 -2.86 11.60 40.29
CA ASN A 248 -2.37 10.30 40.77
C ASN A 248 -1.92 9.39 39.62
N SER A 249 -0.73 8.81 39.77
CA SER A 249 -0.01 7.98 38.79
C SER A 249 -0.28 6.47 38.90
N GLU A 250 -1.40 6.06 39.52
CA GLU A 250 -1.71 4.63 39.73
C GLU A 250 -2.86 4.10 38.86
N GLU A 251 -3.75 4.96 38.34
CA GLU A 251 -4.79 4.54 37.39
C GLU A 251 -4.24 4.26 35.98
N SER A 252 -3.08 4.82 35.64
CA SER A 252 -2.43 4.64 34.34
C SER A 252 -1.74 3.28 34.18
N LEU A 253 -1.46 2.55 35.27
CA LEU A 253 -0.77 1.26 35.21
C LEU A 253 -1.72 0.05 35.11
N GLN A 254 -3.00 0.21 35.46
CA GLN A 254 -3.99 -0.87 35.30
C GLN A 254 -4.61 -0.91 33.90
N LEU A 255 -4.67 0.22 33.18
CA LEU A 255 -5.16 0.27 31.80
C LEU A 255 -4.17 -0.32 30.77
N VAL A 256 -2.88 -0.38 31.09
CA VAL A 256 -1.84 -0.89 30.17
C VAL A 256 -1.74 -2.41 30.17
N SER A 257 -2.28 -3.10 31.18
CA SER A 257 -2.15 -4.57 31.33
C SER A 257 -3.23 -5.40 30.60
N GLN A 258 -4.31 -4.78 30.12
CA GLN A 258 -5.41 -5.49 29.45
C GLN A 258 -5.38 -5.45 27.91
N TYR A 259 -4.44 -4.73 27.31
CA TYR A 259 -4.27 -4.64 25.85
C TYR A 259 -3.22 -5.60 25.30
N THR A 260 -3.20 -6.86 25.75
CA THR A 260 -2.64 -7.94 24.92
C THR A 260 -3.69 -8.32 23.89
N GLN A 261 -3.90 -7.45 22.90
CA GLN A 261 -4.75 -7.75 21.74
C GLN A 261 -4.18 -8.99 21.05
N SER A 262 -4.95 -10.07 21.05
CA SER A 262 -4.69 -11.20 20.15
C SER A 262 -4.84 -10.70 18.71
N SER A 263 -3.72 -10.43 18.03
CA SER A 263 -3.74 -10.04 16.62
C SER A 263 -4.45 -11.12 15.78
N PRO A 264 -5.44 -10.76 14.95
CA PRO A 264 -6.17 -11.75 14.16
C PRO A 264 -5.22 -12.46 13.19
N ALA A 265 -5.47 -13.75 12.99
CA ALA A 265 -4.78 -14.51 11.96
C ALA A 265 -5.29 -14.08 10.59
N ILE A 266 -4.37 -13.74 9.69
CA ILE A 266 -4.65 -13.39 8.30
C ILE A 266 -4.34 -14.62 7.44
N ALA A 267 -5.35 -15.14 6.76
CA ALA A 267 -5.23 -16.32 5.91
C ALA A 267 -4.73 -15.93 4.51
N PHE A 268 -3.80 -16.73 3.96
CA PHE A 268 -3.29 -16.64 2.58
C PHE A 268 -3.38 -17.98 1.86
#